data_AF-A0A7X7TQG8-F1
#
_entry.id   AF-A0A7X7TQG8-F1
#
_cell.length_a   1.000
_cell.length_b   1.000
_cell.length_c   1.000
_cell.angle_alpha   90.00
_cell.angle_beta   90.00
_cell.angle_gamma   90.00
#
_symmetry.space_group_name_H-M   'P 1'
#
loop_
_entity.id
_entity.type
_entity.pdbx_description
1 polymer ?
#
loop_
_entity_poly.entity_id
_entity_poly.type
_entity_poly.pdbx_seq_one_letter_code
_entity_poly.pdbx_strand_id
1 'polypeptide(L)'
;MNTENNGYTILYASIMVIIVAIGLAFTHQVLSEKQTKNVEIDKMQQILRSLRIDVNPNEAETKYNELIKNAYLIHPDGSKIEGSEGTETTDPAFTTDIA
;
A
#
# COMPACT_ATOMS: atom_id res chain seq x y z
N MET A 1 19.91 21.29 49.79
CA MET A 1 20.11 21.88 48.45
C MET A 1 19.95 20.76 47.46
N ASN A 2 18.79 20.66 46.81
CA ASN A 2 18.47 19.55 45.91
C ASN A 2 18.35 20.12 44.49
N THR A 3 19.49 20.21 43.82
CA THR A 3 19.63 20.60 42.41
C THR A 3 19.36 19.38 41.54
N GLU A 4 18.19 18.78 41.67
CA GLU A 4 17.76 17.68 40.80
C GLU A 4 17.20 18.31 39.51
N ASN A 5 18.11 18.75 38.65
CA ASN A 5 17.90 19.27 37.29
C ASN A 5 17.33 18.19 36.31
N ASN A 6 16.78 17.11 36.87
CA ASN A 6 16.35 15.93 36.13
C ASN A 6 14.95 16.13 35.53
N GLY A 7 14.04 16.82 36.23
CA GLY A 7 12.68 17.08 35.73
C GLY A 7 12.65 17.96 34.46
N TYR A 8 13.50 18.98 34.39
CA TYR A 8 13.65 19.81 33.19
C TYR A 8 14.21 19.01 32.01
N THR A 9 15.17 18.12 32.28
CA THR A 9 15.75 17.23 31.26
C THR A 9 14.71 16.25 30.72
N ILE A 10 13.92 15.63 31.60
CA ILE A 10 12.86 14.68 31.22
C ILE A 10 11.77 15.39 30.41
N LEU A 11 11.32 16.58 30.83
CA LEU A 11 10.30 17.34 30.12
C LEU A 11 10.79 17.80 28.74
N TYR A 12 12.01 18.33 28.67
CA TYR A 12 12.62 18.76 27.41
C TYR A 12 12.82 17.58 26.45
N ALA A 13 13.36 16.46 26.94
CA ALA A 13 13.54 15.25 26.14
C ALA A 13 12.19 14.72 25.61
N SER A 14 11.15 14.73 26.44
CA SER A 14 9.81 14.30 26.03
C SER A 14 9.26 15.16 24.89
N ILE A 15 9.41 16.48 24.96
CA ILE A 15 8.98 17.41 23.90
C ILE A 15 9.78 17.18 22.61
N MET A 16 11.11 17.02 22.71
CA MET A 16 11.97 16.73 21.56
C MET A 16 11.57 15.43 20.85
N VAL A 17 11.28 14.36 21.60
CA VAL A 17 10.84 13.08 21.04
C VAL A 17 9.52 13.21 20.30
N ILE A 18 8.55 13.96 20.84
CA ILE A 18 7.24 14.19 20.19
C ILE A 18 7.43 14.92 18.85
N ILE A 19 8.26 15.97 18.82
CA ILE A 19 8.53 16.74 17.58
C ILE A 19 9.18 15.85 16.51
N VAL A 20 10.19 15.07 16.89
CA VAL A 20 10.88 14.14 15.98
C VAL A 20 9.92 13.06 15.48
N ALA A 21 9.09 12.50 16.36
CA ALA A 21 8.10 11.49 15.99
C ALA A 21 7.11 12.00 14.95
N ILE A 22 6.58 13.23 15.13
CA ILE A 22 5.68 13.86 14.15
C ILE A 22 6.40 14.09 12.81
N GLY A 23 7.65 14.55 12.83
CA GLY A 23 8.44 14.76 11.61
C GLY A 23 8.71 13.47 10.83
N LEU A 24 9.07 12.39 11.53
CA LEU A 24 9.30 11.08 10.92
C LEU A 24 7.99 10.47 10.38
N ALA A 25 6.90 10.57 11.15
CA ALA A 25 5.58 10.07 10.72
C ALA A 25 5.11 10.77 9.44
N PHE A 26 5.27 12.10 9.36
CA PHE A 26 4.93 12.85 8.15
C PHE A 26 5.79 12.45 6.95
N THR A 27 7.10 12.33 7.14
CA THR A 27 8.03 11.92 6.08
C THR A 27 7.68 10.53 5.55
N HIS A 28 7.35 9.59 6.45
CA HIS A 28 6.90 8.25 6.09
C HIS A 28 5.60 8.30 5.27
N GLN A 29 4.60 9.07 5.72
CA GLN A 29 3.32 9.19 5.02
C GLN A 29 3.50 9.68 3.57
N VAL A 30 4.26 10.76 3.37
CA VAL A 30 4.49 11.35 2.03
C VAL A 30 5.18 10.38 1.08
N LEU A 31 6.13 9.59 1.59
CA LEU A 31 6.88 8.65 0.76
C LEU A 31 6.12 7.35 0.51
N SER A 32 5.39 6.86 1.52
CA SER A 32 4.59 5.64 1.43
C SER A 32 3.54 5.74 0.33
N GLU A 33 2.83 6.86 0.22
CA GLU A 33 1.78 7.03 -0.80
C GLU A 33 2.32 6.90 -2.24
N LYS A 34 3.50 7.49 -2.51
CA LYS A 34 4.14 7.39 -3.83
C LYS A 34 4.65 5.99 -4.12
N GLN A 35 5.19 5.32 -3.11
CA GLN A 35 5.66 3.93 -3.25
C GLN A 35 4.51 2.98 -3.52
N THR A 36 3.42 3.08 -2.75
CA THR A 36 2.21 2.26 -2.94
C THR A 36 1.67 2.41 -4.35
N LYS A 37 1.49 3.66 -4.82
CA LYS A 37 0.99 3.92 -6.17
C LYS A 37 1.87 3.30 -7.27
N ASN A 38 3.19 3.38 -7.13
CA ASN A 38 4.10 2.79 -8.13
C ASN A 38 4.03 1.25 -8.14
N VAL A 39 3.85 0.62 -6.97
CA VAL A 39 3.67 -0.83 -6.86
C VAL A 39 2.36 -1.28 -7.50
N GLU A 40 1.27 -0.52 -7.29
CA GLU A 40 -0.03 -0.79 -7.92
C GLU A 40 0.07 -0.70 -9.45
N ILE A 41 0.70 0.36 -9.97
CA ILE A 41 0.89 0.53 -11.41
C ILE A 41 1.71 -0.63 -12.00
N ASP A 42 2.82 -1.04 -11.35
CA ASP A 42 3.61 -2.17 -11.85
C ASP A 42 2.80 -3.47 -11.84
N LYS A 43 1.97 -3.73 -10.81
CA LYS A 43 1.03 -4.86 -10.81
C LYS A 43 0.07 -4.82 -11.99
N MET A 44 -0.55 -3.66 -12.26
CA MET A 44 -1.43 -3.48 -13.42
C MET A 44 -0.68 -3.77 -14.73
N GLN A 45 0.55 -3.28 -14.87
CA GLN A 45 1.38 -3.55 -16.03
C GLN A 45 1.75 -5.03 -16.16
N GLN A 46 2.04 -5.72 -15.06
CA GLN A 46 2.32 -7.16 -15.08
C GLN A 46 1.08 -7.95 -15.54
N ILE A 47 -0.11 -7.61 -15.05
CA ILE A 47 -1.37 -8.24 -15.48
C ILE A 47 -1.63 -7.97 -16.97
N LEU A 48 -1.47 -6.73 -17.44
CA LEU A 48 -1.65 -6.40 -18.86
C LEU A 48 -0.60 -7.08 -19.76
N ARG A 49 0.65 -7.19 -19.30
CA ARG A 49 1.71 -7.95 -19.99
C ARG A 49 1.37 -9.43 -20.12
N SER A 50 0.71 -10.03 -19.13
CA SER A 50 0.23 -11.42 -19.21
C SER A 50 -0.81 -11.60 -20.33
N LEU A 51 -1.54 -10.54 -20.68
CA LEU A 51 -2.47 -10.46 -21.81
C LEU A 51 -1.80 -10.04 -23.13
N ARG A 52 -0.47 -9.95 -23.17
CA ARG A 52 0.35 -9.43 -24.30
C ARG A 52 0.07 -7.97 -24.66
N ILE A 53 -0.29 -7.15 -23.67
CA ILE A 53 -0.51 -5.72 -23.84
C ILE A 53 0.57 -4.97 -23.07
N ASP A 54 1.55 -4.43 -23.79
CA ASP A 54 2.59 -3.57 -23.22
C ASP A 54 2.10 -2.13 -23.16
N VAL A 55 2.07 -1.57 -21.95
CA VAL A 55 1.61 -0.20 -21.67
C VAL A 55 2.63 0.56 -20.84
N ASN A 56 2.69 1.86 -21.05
CA ASN A 56 3.49 2.76 -20.22
C ASN A 56 2.85 2.90 -18.82
N PRO A 57 3.63 3.11 -17.74
CA PRO A 57 3.08 3.33 -16.40
C PRO A 57 1.91 4.32 -16.32
N ASN A 58 1.94 5.40 -17.13
CA ASN A 58 0.89 6.41 -17.13
C ASN A 58 -0.43 5.96 -17.78
N GLU A 59 -0.40 4.92 -18.61
CA GLU A 59 -1.55 4.38 -19.34
C GLU A 59 -2.08 3.08 -18.73
N ALA A 60 -1.28 2.46 -17.86
CA ALA A 60 -1.56 1.17 -17.26
C ALA A 60 -2.89 1.17 -16.50
N GLU A 61 -3.14 2.19 -15.68
CA GLU A 61 -4.38 2.32 -14.90
C GLU A 61 -5.62 2.37 -15.78
N THR A 62 -5.59 3.19 -16.84
CA THR A 62 -6.74 3.32 -17.75
C THR A 62 -7.00 2.03 -18.51
N LYS A 63 -5.95 1.41 -19.06
CA LYS A 63 -6.08 0.16 -19.82
C LYS A 63 -6.48 -1.02 -18.96
N TYR A 64 -5.98 -1.06 -17.73
CA TYR A 64 -6.34 -2.08 -16.76
C TYR A 64 -7.83 -1.98 -16.40
N ASN A 65 -8.33 -0.79 -16.06
CA ASN A 65 -9.75 -0.57 -15.75
C ASN A 65 -10.67 -0.81 -16.97
N GLU A 66 -10.17 -0.60 -18.19
CA GLU A 66 -10.89 -0.90 -19.42
C GLU A 66 -11.06 -2.42 -19.64
N LEU A 67 -10.00 -3.20 -19.38
CA LEU A 67 -9.92 -4.60 -19.79
C LEU A 67 -10.25 -5.60 -18.67
N ILE A 68 -9.91 -5.28 -17.42
CA ILE A 68 -10.15 -6.14 -16.27
C ILE A 68 -11.49 -5.75 -15.65
N LYS A 69 -12.50 -6.62 -15.83
CA LYS A 69 -13.87 -6.39 -15.35
C LYS A 69 -14.27 -7.25 -14.17
N ASN A 70 -13.61 -8.38 -13.98
CA ASN A 70 -13.86 -9.30 -12.87
C ASN A 70 -12.56 -10.03 -12.52
N ALA A 71 -12.20 -10.01 -11.25
CA ALA A 71 -11.17 -10.86 -10.67
C ALA A 71 -11.72 -11.52 -9.40
N TYR A 72 -11.42 -12.80 -9.21
CA TYR A 72 -11.85 -13.58 -8.07
C TYR A 72 -10.97 -14.82 -7.97
N LEU A 73 -10.86 -15.37 -6.77
CA LEU A 73 -10.20 -16.65 -6.56
C LEU A 73 -11.18 -17.80 -6.76
N ILE A 74 -10.61 -18.94 -7.17
CA ILE A 74 -11.32 -20.20 -7.29
C ILE A 74 -10.67 -21.24 -6.40
N HIS A 75 -11.49 -22.11 -5.81
CA HIS A 75 -11.03 -23.33 -5.17
C HIS A 75 -10.59 -24.35 -6.24
N PRO A 76 -9.79 -25.37 -5.86
CA PRO A 76 -9.37 -26.43 -6.78
C PRO A 76 -10.52 -27.22 -7.42
N ASP A 77 -11.70 -27.20 -6.81
CA ASP A 77 -12.93 -27.81 -7.32
C ASP A 77 -13.66 -26.95 -8.36
N GLY A 78 -13.16 -25.74 -8.65
CA GLY A 78 -13.75 -24.79 -9.58
C GLY A 78 -14.85 -23.91 -8.97
N SER A 79 -15.12 -24.02 -7.67
CA SER A 79 -16.05 -23.11 -6.98
C SER A 79 -15.39 -21.75 -6.70
N LYS A 80 -16.18 -20.68 -6.72
CA LYS A 80 -15.72 -19.31 -6.48
C LYS A 80 -15.56 -19.07 -4.97
N ILE A 81 -14.46 -18.45 -4.56
CA ILE A 81 -14.28 -18.02 -3.18
C ILE A 81 -15.09 -16.74 -2.95
N GLU A 82 -16.20 -16.85 -2.21
CA GLU A 82 -17.02 -15.68 -1.87
C GLU A 82 -16.20 -14.66 -1.05
N GLY A 83 -16.32 -13.38 -1.39
CA GLY A 83 -15.55 -12.31 -0.76
C GLY A 83 -14.16 -12.06 -1.36
N SER A 84 -13.71 -12.87 -2.32
CA SER A 84 -12.47 -12.61 -3.07
C SER A 84 -12.65 -11.69 -4.29
N GLU A 85 -13.87 -11.23 -4.53
CA GLU A 85 -14.24 -10.51 -5.74
C GLU A 85 -13.70 -9.10 -5.76
N GLY A 86 -13.16 -8.70 -6.90
CA GLY A 86 -12.58 -7.39 -7.05
C GLY A 86 -12.17 -7.09 -8.49
N THR A 87 -11.84 -5.84 -8.75
CA THR A 87 -11.18 -5.42 -9.99
C THR A 87 -9.89 -4.66 -9.71
N GLU A 88 -9.73 -4.10 -8.53
CA GLU A 88 -8.56 -3.33 -8.12
C GLU A 88 -7.40 -4.25 -7.79
N THR A 89 -6.16 -3.77 -7.96
CA THR A 89 -4.94 -4.55 -7.68
C THR A 89 -4.66 -4.74 -6.18
N THR A 90 -5.46 -4.08 -5.34
CA THR A 90 -5.51 -4.18 -3.87
C THR A 90 -6.53 -5.21 -3.40
N ASP A 91 -7.42 -5.67 -4.28
CA ASP A 91 -8.48 -6.61 -3.92
C ASP A 91 -7.92 -7.98 -3.56
N PRO A 92 -8.64 -8.77 -2.74
CA PRO A 92 -8.17 -10.08 -2.30
C PRO A 92 -7.83 -11.04 -3.45
N ALA A 93 -8.44 -10.86 -4.62
CA ALA A 93 -8.09 -11.59 -5.84
C ALA A 93 -6.60 -11.47 -6.25
N PHE A 94 -5.92 -10.40 -5.85
CA PHE A 94 -4.54 -10.07 -6.25
C PHE A 94 -3.59 -9.84 -5.06
N THR A 95 -4.02 -10.20 -3.85
CA THR A 95 -3.22 -10.08 -2.62
C THR A 95 -3.13 -11.43 -1.91
N THR A 96 -2.08 -11.62 -1.12
CA THR A 96 -1.75 -12.90 -0.46
C THR A 96 -2.50 -13.09 0.87
N ASP A 97 -3.38 -12.16 1.26
CA ASP A 97 -3.98 -12.12 2.60
C ASP A 97 -5.23 -12.99 2.78
N ILE A 98 -5.56 -13.85 1.81
CA ILE A 98 -6.55 -14.92 1.98
C ILE A 98 -5.84 -16.26 2.06
N ALA A 99 -5.25 -16.51 3.23
CA ALA A 99 -4.82 -17.83 3.69
C ALA A 99 -5.76 -18.32 4.80
#